data_AF-A0A968MDS3-F1
#
_entry.id   AF-A0A968MDS3-F1
#
_cell.length_a   1.000
_cell.length_b   1.000
_cell.length_c   1.000
_cell.angle_alpha   90.00
_cell.angle_beta   90.00
_cell.angle_gamma   90.00
#
_symmetry.space_group_name_H-M   'P 1'
#
loop_
_entity.id
_entity.type
_entity.pdbx_description
1 polymer ?
#
loop_
_entity_poly.entity_id
_entity_poly.type
_entity_poly.pdbx_seq_one_letter_code
_entity_poly.pdbx_strand_id
1 'polypeptide(L)'
;MFNEYPKEVFNTTSAENILKELFELIQPKSVLDVGCGNGSWLKVFHKNYEIEDILGVDGFYVAQRQPPDSIRKTFHEADLSKTH
;
A
#
# COMPACT_ATOMS: atom_id res chain seq x y z
N MET A 1 18.00 -0.73 2.28
CA MET A 1 17.95 0.67 1.80
C MET A 1 16.52 1.20 1.96
N PHE A 2 16.02 1.37 3.18
CA PHE A 2 14.64 1.82 3.45
C PHE A 2 14.53 2.58 4.78
N ASN A 3 15.31 3.66 4.90
CA ASN A 3 15.28 4.56 6.05
C ASN A 3 14.31 5.76 5.85
N GLU A 4 13.44 5.70 4.83
CA GLU A 4 12.67 6.86 4.32
C GLU A 4 11.15 6.73 4.48
N TYR A 5 10.66 5.85 5.35
CA TYR A 5 9.22 5.84 5.67
C TYR A 5 8.98 6.78 6.86
N PRO A 6 8.21 7.88 6.71
CA PRO A 6 7.93 8.79 7.80
C PRO A 6 7.27 8.03 8.96
N LYS A 7 7.93 8.04 10.11
CA LYS A 7 7.64 7.23 11.29
C LYS A 7 6.24 7.45 11.89
N GLU A 8 5.55 8.53 11.50
CA GLU A 8 4.37 9.03 12.21
C GLU A 8 3.00 8.57 11.66
N VAL A 9 2.91 7.78 10.59
CA VAL A 9 1.58 7.58 9.93
C VAL A 9 1.17 6.13 9.66
N PHE A 10 2.05 5.13 9.78
CA PHE A 10 1.71 3.76 9.34
C PHE A 10 1.04 2.93 10.45
N ASN A 11 -0.21 2.54 10.26
CA ASN A 11 -0.87 1.51 11.08
C ASN A 11 -0.93 0.20 10.30
N THR A 12 0.03 -0.69 10.54
CA THR A 12 0.15 -1.97 9.85
C THR A 12 -0.60 -3.11 10.53
N THR A 13 -1.04 -2.95 11.78
CA THR A 13 -1.58 -4.05 12.60
C THR A 13 -2.82 -4.69 11.97
N SER A 14 -3.74 -3.89 11.41
CA SER A 14 -4.91 -4.45 10.74
C SER A 14 -4.53 -5.26 9.50
N ALA A 15 -3.58 -4.76 8.70
CA ALA A 15 -3.09 -5.46 7.53
C ALA A 15 -2.39 -6.77 7.91
N GLU A 16 -1.51 -6.76 8.92
CA GLU A 16 -0.80 -7.95 9.41
C GLU A 16 -1.78 -9.06 9.83
N ASN A 17 -2.84 -8.71 10.56
CA ASN A 17 -3.84 -9.69 11.01
C ASN A 17 -4.66 -10.26 9.84
N ILE A 18 -5.15 -9.40 8.94
CA ILE A 18 -6.02 -9.84 7.83
C ILE A 18 -5.22 -10.61 6.78
N LEU A 19 -4.02 -10.12 6.43
CA LEU A 19 -3.22 -10.72 5.38
C LEU A 19 -2.68 -12.09 5.78
N LYS A 20 -2.46 -12.35 7.08
CA LYS A 20 -2.10 -13.69 7.55
C LYS A 20 -3.14 -14.72 7.10
N GLU A 21 -4.41 -14.46 7.41
CA GLU A 21 -5.50 -15.36 7.05
C GLU A 21 -5.71 -15.42 5.53
N LEU A 22 -5.58 -14.27 4.84
CA LEU A 22 -5.68 -14.22 3.37
C LEU A 22 -4.65 -15.12 2.70
N PHE A 23 -3.39 -15.09 3.16
CA PHE A 23 -2.28 -15.86 2.58
C PHE A 23 -2.33 -17.35 2.88
N GLU A 24 -3.05 -17.75 3.93
CA GLU A 24 -3.39 -19.15 4.18
C GLU A 24 -4.42 -19.67 3.15
N LEU A 25 -5.27 -18.79 2.62
CA LEU A 25 -6.32 -19.15 1.65
C LEU A 25 -5.88 -19.01 0.19
N ILE A 26 -5.19 -17.92 -0.14
CA ILE A 26 -4.74 -17.59 -1.49
C ILE A 26 -3.34 -16.99 -1.44
N GLN A 27 -2.50 -17.28 -2.43
CA GLN A 27 -1.16 -16.69 -2.54
C GLN A 27 -1.13 -15.77 -3.76
N PRO A 28 -1.63 -14.52 -3.64
CA PRO A 28 -1.68 -13.60 -4.76
C PRO A 28 -0.25 -13.29 -5.24
N LYS A 29 -0.10 -13.10 -6.55
CA LYS A 29 1.19 -12.70 -7.15
C LYS A 29 1.29 -11.20 -7.38
N SER A 30 0.15 -10.51 -7.37
CA SER A 30 0.04 -9.07 -7.53
C SER A 30 -1.12 -8.51 -6.72
N VAL A 31 -1.04 -7.23 -6.37
CA VAL A 31 -2.03 -6.56 -5.51
C VAL A 31 -2.33 -5.16 -6.06
N LEU A 32 -3.63 -4.84 -6.14
CA LEU A 32 -4.14 -3.48 -6.31
C LEU A 32 -4.83 -3.06 -5.01
N ASP A 33 -4.34 -2.02 -4.35
CA ASP A 33 -4.88 -1.46 -3.12
C ASP A 33 -5.57 -0.12 -3.42
N VAL A 34 -6.91 -0.13 -3.48
CA VAL A 34 -7.73 1.05 -3.80
C VAL A 34 -8.16 1.73 -2.50
N GLY A 35 -7.90 3.03 -2.40
CA GLY A 35 -8.00 3.76 -1.14
C GLY A 35 -6.84 3.43 -0.21
N CYS A 36 -5.63 3.24 -0.77
CA CYS A 36 -4.47 2.75 -0.02
C CYS A 36 -3.97 3.73 1.06
N GLY A 37 -4.51 4.95 1.09
CA GLY A 37 -4.08 6.02 1.98
C GLY A 37 -2.57 6.20 1.87
N ASN A 38 -1.90 6.23 3.01
CA ASN A 38 -0.45 6.34 3.06
C ASN A 38 0.34 5.08 2.65
N GLY A 39 -0.32 3.98 2.26
CA GLY A 39 0.32 2.74 1.83
C GLY A 39 0.65 1.77 2.97
N SER A 40 -0.06 1.83 4.11
CA SER A 40 0.16 0.92 5.24
C SER A 40 0.01 -0.56 4.85
N TRP A 41 -0.98 -0.89 4.02
CA TRP A 41 -1.22 -2.27 3.58
C TRP A 41 -0.20 -2.71 2.53
N LEU A 42 0.10 -1.85 1.54
CA LEU A 42 1.17 -2.07 0.55
C LEU A 42 2.50 -2.42 1.21
N LYS A 43 2.86 -1.73 2.29
CA LYS A 43 4.07 -2.02 3.07
C LYS A 43 4.05 -3.45 3.62
N VAL A 44 2.93 -3.91 4.15
CA VAL A 44 2.81 -5.26 4.72
C VAL A 44 2.87 -6.32 3.62
N PHE A 45 2.15 -6.13 2.50
CA PHE A 45 2.26 -7.03 1.36
C PHE A 45 3.70 -7.18 0.85
N HIS A 46 4.42 -6.07 0.68
CA HIS A 46 5.82 -6.12 0.24
C HIS A 46 6.73 -6.74 1.32
N LYS A 47 6.63 -6.30 2.58
CA LYS A 47 7.62 -6.67 3.61
C LYS A 47 7.43 -8.07 4.18
N ASN A 48 6.18 -8.49 4.34
CA ASN A 48 5.88 -9.75 5.02
C ASN A 48 5.61 -10.88 4.03
N TYR A 49 5.22 -10.54 2.80
CA TYR A 49 4.82 -11.51 1.77
C TYR A 49 5.59 -11.39 0.45
N GLU A 50 6.58 -10.49 0.37
CA GLU A 50 7.51 -10.37 -0.76
C GLU A 50 6.81 -10.16 -2.12
N ILE A 51 5.65 -9.50 -2.12
CA ILE A 51 4.94 -9.14 -3.35
C ILE A 51 5.57 -7.89 -3.96
N GLU A 52 6.07 -8.04 -5.18
CA GLU A 52 6.74 -6.95 -5.93
C GLU A 52 5.79 -6.26 -6.92
N ASP A 53 4.82 -6.99 -7.50
CA ASP A 53 3.80 -6.43 -8.40
C ASP A 53 2.64 -5.83 -7.59
N ILE A 54 2.89 -4.66 -7.04
CA ILE A 54 1.97 -3.92 -6.18
C ILE A 54 1.63 -2.57 -6.81
N LEU A 55 0.37 -2.15 -6.68
CA LEU A 55 -0.08 -0.81 -7.04
C LEU A 55 -1.08 -0.28 -5.99
N GLY A 56 -0.81 0.91 -5.46
CA GLY A 56 -1.75 1.68 -4.65
C GLY A 56 -2.47 2.73 -5.48
N VAL A 57 -3.73 2.99 -5.15
CA VAL A 57 -4.54 4.04 -5.77
C VAL A 57 -5.22 4.89 -4.71
N ASP A 58 -4.97 6.20 -4.69
CA ASP A 58 -5.68 7.15 -3.81
C ASP A 58 -5.62 8.58 -4.37
N GLY A 59 -6.31 9.54 -3.73
CA GLY A 59 -6.37 10.93 -4.16
C GLY A 59 -5.16 11.80 -3.76
N PHE A 60 -5.08 12.98 -4.39
CA PHE A 60 -4.00 13.98 -4.27
C PHE A 60 -3.61 14.36 -2.83
N TYR A 61 -4.55 14.31 -1.88
CA TYR A 61 -4.32 14.72 -0.49
C TYR A 61 -3.30 13.84 0.24
N VAL A 62 -3.11 12.60 -0.23
CA VAL A 62 -2.09 11.66 0.28
C VAL A 62 -0.71 11.99 -0.28
N ALA A 63 -0.63 12.41 -1.54
CA ALA A 63 0.63 12.66 -2.27
C ALA A 63 1.48 13.81 -1.67
N GLN A 64 0.89 14.68 -0.83
CA GLN A 64 1.62 15.72 -0.11
C GLN A 64 2.50 15.17 1.02
N ARG A 65 2.28 13.92 1.44
CA ARG A 65 3.24 13.12 2.20
C ARG A 65 3.90 12.15 1.23
N GLN A 66 4.80 12.69 0.40
CA GLN A 66 5.42 11.97 -0.72
C GLN A 66 5.89 10.58 -0.26
N PRO A 67 5.27 9.48 -0.76
CA PRO A 67 5.78 8.15 -0.48
C PRO A 67 7.18 8.04 -1.08
N PRO A 68 8.10 7.31 -0.42
CA PRO A 68 9.47 7.16 -0.92
C PRO A 68 9.47 6.63 -2.35
N ASP A 69 10.50 6.99 -3.13
CA ASP A 69 10.56 6.72 -4.58
C ASP A 69 10.36 5.24 -4.96
N SER A 70 10.66 4.32 -4.03
CA SER A 70 10.40 2.89 -4.18
C SER A 70 8.92 2.53 -4.28
N ILE A 71 8.03 3.31 -3.65
CA ILE A 71 6.56 3.18 -3.73
C ILE A 71 5.98 4.15 -4.76
N ARG A 72 6.69 5.23 -5.12
CA ARG A 72 6.20 6.20 -6.10
C ARG A 72 5.93 5.58 -7.48
N LYS A 73 6.67 4.54 -7.87
CA LYS A 73 6.41 3.77 -9.10
C LYS A 73 5.19 2.86 -9.00
N THR A 74 4.73 2.59 -7.78
CA THR A 74 3.62 1.72 -7.42
C THR A 74 2.46 2.50 -6.80
N PHE A 75 2.34 3.80 -7.11
CA PHE A 75 1.20 4.62 -6.70
C PHE A 75 0.60 5.32 -7.92
N HIS A 76 -0.72 5.22 -8.08
CA HIS A 76 -1.48 5.93 -9.08
C HIS A 76 -2.45 6.89 -8.39
N GLU A 77 -2.38 8.16 -8.74
CA GLU A 77 -3.31 9.15 -8.21
C GLU A 77 -4.64 9.07 -8.95
N ALA A 78 -5.74 8.92 -8.21
CA ALA A 78 -7.09 8.96 -8.76
C ALA A 78 -8.08 9.65 -7.80
N ASP A 79 -9.02 10.41 -8.36
CA ASP A 79 -10.14 10.97 -7.60
C ASP A 79 -11.19 9.88 -7.34
N LEU A 80 -11.08 9.23 -6.18
CA LEU A 80 -11.99 8.15 -5.77
C LEU A 80 -13.41 8.64 -5.41
N SER A 81 -13.68 9.96 -5.43
CA SER A 81 -15.01 10.51 -5.15
C SER A 81 -15.91 10.60 -6.38
N LYS A 82 -15.34 10.48 -7.58
CA LYS A 82 -16.09 10.52 -8.83
C LYS A 82 -16.65 9.15 -9.16
N THR A 83 -17.91 9.14 -9.59
CA THR A 83 -18.56 8.00 -10.24
C THR A 83 -18.77 8.35 -11.71
N HIS A 84 -18.49 7.41 -12.61
CA HIS A 84 -18.66 7.57 -14.06
C HIS A 84 -20.13 7.57 -14.47
#